data_AF-A0A8F6SIQ4-F1
#
_entry.id   AF-A0A8F6SIQ4-F1
#
_cell.length_a   1.000
_cell.length_b   1.000
_cell.length_c   1.000
_cell.angle_alpha   90.00
_cell.angle_beta   90.00
_cell.angle_gamma   90.00
#
_symmetry.space_group_name_H-M   'P 1'
#
loop_
_entity.id
_entity.type
_entity.pdbx_description
1 polymer ?
#
loop_
_entity_poly.entity_id
_entity_poly.type
_entity_poly.pdbx_seq_one_letter_code
_entity_poly.pdbx_strand_id
1 'polypeptide(L)'
;MPTNTLDKIRHSLSCVAVLFGLFGIFVFASFSPSYAWLYLAGLAAPFIYSIVFVYAIAAWSIYSKYYPFLSLGRLSFVECFVPALALVCLTVLYNAFSGPEPWMAELSRQFFLHKFLNTLAMCFLAPVAEEIIFRGFLLNSSIGWGRYSRVSGIIITSLAFAIMHTQYLFAVTFVYLFVFSSILCVVRMRSRGLMIPIILHILNNAWVIFGLLFSATE
;
A
#
# COMPACT_ATOMS: atom_id res chain seq x y z
N MET A 1 -19.74 -10.29 -8.68
CA MET A 1 -18.91 -9.84 -9.82
C MET A 1 -19.77 -9.80 -11.06
N PRO A 2 -19.49 -8.90 -12.03
CA PRO A 2 -20.23 -8.84 -13.28
C PRO A 2 -20.21 -10.18 -14.03
N THR A 3 -21.31 -10.56 -14.66
CA THR A 3 -21.48 -11.86 -15.33
C THR A 3 -21.24 -11.78 -16.83
N ASN A 4 -21.69 -10.71 -17.49
CA ASN A 4 -21.42 -10.41 -18.90
C ASN A 4 -19.99 -9.87 -19.10
N THR A 5 -19.32 -10.32 -20.17
CA THR A 5 -18.00 -9.85 -20.61
C THR A 5 -17.89 -8.33 -20.70
N LEU A 6 -18.87 -7.62 -21.26
CA LEU A 6 -18.81 -6.16 -21.41
C LEU A 6 -18.78 -5.46 -20.04
N ASP A 7 -19.58 -5.93 -19.09
CA ASP A 7 -19.61 -5.38 -17.73
C ASP A 7 -18.33 -5.71 -16.96
N LYS A 8 -17.73 -6.89 -17.20
CA LYS A 8 -16.41 -7.22 -16.65
C LYS A 8 -15.32 -6.29 -17.20
N ILE A 9 -15.35 -5.97 -18.49
CA ILE A 9 -14.41 -5.02 -19.11
C ILE A 9 -14.58 -3.64 -18.47
N ARG A 10 -15.81 -3.12 -18.41
CA ARG A 10 -16.10 -1.81 -17.80
C ARG A 10 -15.64 -1.76 -16.34
N HIS A 11 -15.94 -2.78 -15.57
CA HIS A 11 -15.50 -2.92 -14.18
C HIS A 11 -13.97 -2.92 -14.05
N SER A 12 -13.28 -3.69 -14.90
CA SER A 12 -11.81 -3.78 -14.89
C SER A 12 -11.18 -2.43 -15.25
N LEU A 13 -11.72 -1.75 -16.26
CA LEU A 13 -11.26 -0.42 -16.67
C LEU A 13 -11.48 0.62 -15.57
N SER A 14 -12.63 0.61 -14.89
CA SER A 14 -12.87 1.49 -13.74
C SER A 14 -11.87 1.24 -12.61
N CYS A 15 -11.49 -0.01 -12.36
CA CYS A 15 -10.49 -0.34 -11.37
C CYS A 15 -9.09 0.16 -11.76
N VAL A 16 -8.68 -0.05 -13.02
CA VAL A 16 -7.38 0.40 -13.52
C VAL A 16 -7.29 1.93 -13.58
N ALA A 17 -8.40 2.63 -13.86
CA ALA A 17 -8.45 4.10 -13.86
C ALA A 17 -8.06 4.71 -12.50
N VAL A 18 -8.32 4.01 -11.39
CA VAL A 18 -7.90 4.47 -10.06
C VAL A 18 -6.37 4.53 -9.92
N LEU A 19 -5.67 3.58 -10.54
CA LEU A 19 -4.21 3.60 -10.55
C LEU A 19 -3.66 4.77 -11.37
N PHE A 20 -4.27 5.10 -12.50
CA PHE A 20 -3.90 6.28 -13.30
C PHE A 20 -4.13 7.59 -12.54
N GLY A 21 -5.22 7.68 -11.77
CA GLY A 21 -5.44 8.83 -10.89
C GLY A 21 -4.37 8.96 -9.80
N LEU A 22 -3.93 7.84 -9.20
CA LEU A 22 -2.79 7.83 -8.29
C LEU A 22 -1.50 8.34 -8.94
N PHE A 23 -1.17 7.85 -10.14
CA PHE A 23 -0.01 8.36 -10.90
C PHE A 23 -0.15 9.86 -11.19
N GLY A 24 -1.33 10.32 -11.58
CA GLY A 24 -1.61 11.74 -11.80
C GLY A 24 -1.33 12.60 -10.57
N ILE A 25 -1.66 12.12 -9.36
CA ILE A 25 -1.36 12.82 -8.10
C ILE A 25 0.15 12.99 -7.90
N PHE A 26 0.93 11.90 -8.07
CA PHE A 26 2.39 11.97 -7.92
C PHE A 26 3.07 12.81 -8.99
N VAL A 27 2.62 12.71 -10.25
CA VAL A 27 3.11 13.54 -11.35
C VAL A 27 2.84 15.01 -11.07
N PHE A 28 1.60 15.37 -10.69
CA PHE A 28 1.25 16.74 -10.35
C PHE A 28 2.08 17.28 -9.17
N ALA A 29 2.27 16.47 -8.13
CA ALA A 29 3.12 16.83 -6.99
C ALA A 29 4.57 17.08 -7.43
N SER A 30 5.12 16.25 -8.33
CA SER A 30 6.51 16.38 -8.82
C SER A 30 6.78 17.68 -9.59
N PHE A 31 5.76 18.29 -10.19
CA PHE A 31 5.87 19.58 -10.87
C PHE A 31 5.47 20.78 -10.01
N SER A 32 5.04 20.55 -8.76
CA SER A 32 4.59 21.62 -7.86
C SER A 32 5.75 22.20 -7.05
N PRO A 33 6.05 23.51 -7.13
CA PRO A 33 7.05 24.15 -6.28
C PRO A 33 6.77 23.95 -4.79
N SER A 34 5.49 23.98 -4.39
CA SER A 34 5.06 23.78 -3.00
C SER A 34 5.44 22.39 -2.48
N TYR A 35 5.40 21.37 -3.33
CA TYR A 35 5.81 20.02 -2.94
C TYR A 35 7.32 19.93 -2.71
N ALA A 36 8.13 20.60 -3.53
CA ALA A 36 9.57 20.67 -3.33
C ALA A 36 9.94 21.32 -1.99
N TRP A 37 9.24 22.39 -1.59
CA TRP A 37 9.41 23.00 -0.26
C TRP A 37 9.05 22.04 0.87
N LEU A 38 7.94 21.31 0.75
CA LEU A 38 7.54 20.32 1.73
C LEU A 38 8.53 19.15 1.81
N TYR A 39 9.11 18.74 0.69
CA TYR A 39 10.14 17.71 0.64
C TYR A 39 11.40 18.14 1.40
N LEU A 40 11.90 19.35 1.14
CA LEU A 40 13.06 19.90 1.85
C LEU A 40 12.77 20.14 3.34
N ALA A 41 11.53 20.42 3.71
CA ALA A 41 11.09 20.53 5.10
C ALA A 41 10.85 19.18 5.80
N GLY A 42 10.99 18.04 5.10
CA GLY A 42 10.71 16.72 5.64
C GLY A 42 9.22 16.43 5.87
N LEU A 43 8.31 17.17 5.24
CA LEU A 43 6.85 17.04 5.38
C LEU A 43 6.15 16.53 4.10
N ALA A 44 6.90 16.13 3.08
CA ALA A 44 6.33 15.63 1.82
C ALA A 44 5.44 14.39 2.00
N ALA A 45 5.86 13.41 2.81
CA ALA A 45 5.10 12.18 3.05
C ALA A 45 3.74 12.43 3.72
N PRO A 46 3.62 13.12 4.87
CA PRO A 46 2.32 13.37 5.48
C PRO A 46 1.39 14.18 4.57
N PHE A 47 1.93 15.10 3.78
CA PHE A 47 1.14 15.85 2.80
C PHE A 47 0.60 14.94 1.67
N ILE A 48 1.48 14.21 0.98
CA ILE A 48 1.07 13.41 -0.18
C ILE A 48 0.14 12.27 0.22
N TYR A 49 0.42 11.60 1.34
CA TYR A 49 -0.41 10.49 1.80
C TYR A 49 -1.77 10.96 2.32
N SER A 50 -1.89 12.20 2.81
CA SER A 50 -3.21 12.78 3.11
C SER A 50 -4.06 12.93 1.85
N ILE A 51 -3.47 13.43 0.75
CA ILE A 51 -4.16 13.57 -0.54
C ILE A 51 -4.53 12.19 -1.10
N VAL A 52 -3.58 11.25 -1.11
CA VAL A 52 -3.80 9.89 -1.61
C VAL A 52 -4.83 9.14 -0.78
N PHE A 53 -4.87 9.34 0.54
CA PHE A 53 -5.89 8.78 1.43
C PHE A 53 -7.29 9.31 1.09
N VAL A 54 -7.44 10.63 0.97
CA VAL A 54 -8.72 11.24 0.57
C VAL A 54 -9.16 10.72 -0.80
N TYR A 55 -8.23 10.64 -1.76
CA TYR A 55 -8.48 10.09 -3.09
C TYR A 55 -8.95 8.63 -3.02
N ALA A 56 -8.26 7.78 -2.25
CA ALA A 56 -8.61 6.36 -2.11
C ALA A 56 -10.00 6.18 -1.50
N ILE A 57 -10.32 6.93 -0.44
CA ILE A 57 -11.64 6.89 0.21
C ILE A 57 -12.73 7.39 -0.73
N ALA A 58 -12.49 8.47 -1.48
CA ALA A 58 -13.44 8.99 -2.46
C ALA A 58 -13.68 7.99 -3.59
N ALA A 59 -12.61 7.43 -4.17
CA ALA A 59 -12.69 6.40 -5.20
C ALA A 59 -13.47 5.18 -4.70
N TRP A 60 -13.16 4.69 -3.49
CA TRP A 60 -13.87 3.57 -2.88
C TRP A 60 -15.35 3.87 -2.64
N SER A 61 -15.67 5.06 -2.13
CA SER A 61 -17.05 5.48 -1.85
C SER A 61 -17.88 5.60 -3.13
N ILE A 62 -17.31 6.15 -4.20
CA ILE A 62 -17.96 6.26 -5.52
C ILE A 62 -18.15 4.87 -6.11
N TYR A 63 -17.08 4.06 -6.15
CA TYR A 63 -17.11 2.71 -6.69
C TYR A 63 -18.15 1.82 -6.00
N SER A 64 -18.25 1.90 -4.67
CA SER A 64 -19.16 1.06 -3.87
C SER A 64 -20.64 1.33 -4.16
N LYS A 65 -20.98 2.51 -4.72
CA LYS A 65 -22.35 2.81 -5.19
C LYS A 65 -22.73 2.00 -6.43
N TYR A 66 -21.75 1.66 -7.28
CA TYR A 66 -21.98 0.94 -8.54
C TYR A 66 -21.66 -0.56 -8.44
N TYR A 67 -20.70 -0.92 -7.58
CA TYR A 67 -20.20 -2.29 -7.45
C TYR A 67 -20.09 -2.70 -5.97
N PRO A 68 -21.10 -3.36 -5.38
CA PRO A 68 -21.12 -3.74 -3.96
C PRO A 68 -20.22 -4.94 -3.62
N PHE A 69 -19.16 -5.15 -4.40
CA PHE A 69 -18.24 -6.29 -4.27
C PHE A 69 -17.01 -5.99 -3.41
N LEU A 70 -16.76 -4.71 -3.08
CA LEU A 70 -15.60 -4.26 -2.32
C LEU A 70 -15.99 -3.89 -0.89
N SER A 71 -16.10 -4.91 -0.04
CA SER A 71 -16.41 -4.73 1.39
C SER A 71 -15.14 -4.70 2.25
N LEU A 72 -15.27 -4.18 3.47
CA LEU A 72 -14.23 -4.28 4.49
C LEU A 72 -14.02 -5.74 4.95
N GLY A 73 -15.03 -6.59 4.81
CA GLY A 73 -15.00 -7.97 5.29
C GLY A 73 -15.18 -8.08 6.80
N ARG A 74 -14.95 -9.26 7.35
CA ARG A 74 -14.99 -9.53 8.80
C ARG A 74 -13.59 -9.85 9.29
N LEU A 75 -13.33 -9.58 10.57
CA LEU A 75 -12.10 -10.02 11.22
C LEU A 75 -12.22 -11.49 11.59
N SER A 76 -11.21 -12.27 11.23
CA SER A 76 -11.05 -13.65 11.65
C SER A 76 -9.62 -13.83 12.15
N PHE A 77 -9.48 -14.34 13.37
CA PHE A 77 -8.17 -14.57 13.97
C PHE A 77 -7.36 -15.60 13.16
N VAL A 78 -8.02 -16.67 12.70
CA VAL A 78 -7.41 -17.74 11.89
C VAL A 78 -6.91 -17.20 10.55
N GLU A 79 -7.68 -16.32 9.92
CA GLU A 79 -7.27 -15.69 8.65
C GLU A 79 -6.15 -14.66 8.82
N CYS A 80 -5.94 -14.16 10.04
CA CYS A 80 -4.89 -13.20 10.37
C CYS A 80 -3.58 -13.89 10.78
N PHE A 81 -3.66 -15.00 11.54
CA PHE A 81 -2.50 -15.61 12.19
C PHE A 81 -1.43 -16.10 11.21
N VAL A 82 -1.81 -16.94 10.24
CA VAL A 82 -0.84 -17.50 9.28
C VAL A 82 -0.17 -16.41 8.42
N PRO A 83 -0.92 -15.44 7.86
CA PRO A 83 -0.30 -14.32 7.16
C PRO A 83 0.57 -13.44 8.05
N ALA A 84 0.16 -13.16 9.29
CA ALA A 84 0.98 -12.39 10.22
C ALA A 84 2.33 -13.08 10.48
N LEU A 85 2.33 -14.40 10.72
CA LEU A 85 3.56 -15.17 10.86
C LEU A 85 4.42 -15.12 9.59
N ALA A 86 3.81 -15.25 8.41
CA ALA A 86 4.54 -15.15 7.14
C ALA A 86 5.20 -13.77 6.96
N LEU A 87 4.51 -12.68 7.33
CA LEU A 87 5.06 -11.33 7.29
C LEU A 87 6.18 -11.14 8.31
N VAL A 88 6.04 -11.66 9.54
CA VAL A 88 7.11 -11.64 10.55
C VAL A 88 8.35 -12.38 10.04
N CYS A 89 8.19 -13.60 9.51
CA CYS A 89 9.29 -14.36 8.94
C CYS A 89 9.96 -13.62 7.78
N LEU A 90 9.16 -13.01 6.89
CA LEU A 90 9.67 -12.22 5.77
C LEU A 90 10.48 -11.01 6.25
N THR A 91 9.98 -10.29 7.25
CA THR A 91 10.66 -9.12 7.84
C THR A 91 11.95 -9.53 8.56
N VAL A 92 11.95 -10.61 9.32
CA VAL A 92 13.16 -11.14 9.96
C VAL A 92 14.20 -11.56 8.92
N LEU A 93 13.76 -12.26 7.86
CA LEU A 93 14.64 -12.65 6.76
C LEU A 93 15.23 -11.42 6.07
N TYR A 94 14.41 -10.43 5.74
CA TYR A 94 14.87 -9.18 5.12
C TYR A 94 15.95 -8.50 5.96
N ASN A 95 15.74 -8.36 7.27
CA ASN A 95 16.71 -7.74 8.18
C ASN A 95 18.01 -8.56 8.33
N ALA A 96 17.99 -9.87 8.06
CA ALA A 96 19.19 -10.69 8.05
C ALA A 96 20.06 -10.48 6.80
N PHE A 97 19.46 -10.00 5.69
CA PHE A 97 20.13 -9.85 4.39
C PHE A 97 20.29 -8.40 3.93
N SER A 98 19.65 -7.43 4.60
CA SER A 98 19.63 -6.02 4.21
C SER A 98 19.92 -5.10 5.41
N GLY A 99 20.59 -3.98 5.14
CA GLY A 99 20.77 -2.89 6.10
C GLY A 99 19.61 -1.89 6.09
N PRO A 100 19.65 -0.86 6.96
CA PRO A 100 18.67 0.22 6.93
C PRO A 100 18.75 0.99 5.61
N GLU A 101 17.59 1.33 5.06
CA GLU A 101 17.49 2.13 3.84
C GLU A 101 17.79 3.62 4.13
N PRO A 102 18.37 4.38 3.20
CA PRO A 102 18.83 5.75 3.50
C PRO A 102 17.74 6.71 3.99
N TRP A 103 16.50 6.56 3.52
CA TRP A 103 15.38 7.37 3.99
C TRP A 103 15.08 7.15 5.48
N MET A 104 15.44 5.99 6.05
CA MET A 104 15.27 5.72 7.48
C MET A 104 16.22 6.57 8.32
N ALA A 105 17.45 6.78 7.83
CA ALA A 105 18.41 7.67 8.48
C ALA A 105 17.94 9.14 8.40
N GLU A 106 17.41 9.56 7.25
CA GLU A 106 16.81 10.90 7.11
C GLU A 106 15.66 11.10 8.10
N LEU A 107 14.75 10.12 8.20
CA LEU A 107 13.65 10.17 9.17
C LEU A 107 14.18 10.30 10.60
N SER A 108 15.18 9.51 11.01
CA SER A 108 15.70 9.54 12.39
C SER A 108 16.25 10.90 12.82
N ARG A 109 16.80 11.67 11.87
CA ARG A 109 17.42 12.99 12.08
C ARG A 109 16.41 14.14 12.17
N GLN A 110 15.15 13.91 11.81
CA GLN A 110 14.13 14.95 11.85
C GLN A 110 13.73 15.31 13.30
N PHE A 111 13.21 16.53 13.48
CA PHE A 111 12.59 16.94 14.73
C PHE A 111 11.40 16.04 15.09
N PHE A 112 11.15 15.86 16.39
CA PHE A 112 10.13 14.94 16.91
C PHE A 112 8.75 15.10 16.24
N LEU A 113 8.25 16.33 16.09
CA LEU A 113 6.96 16.56 15.45
C LEU A 113 6.92 16.07 13.99
N HIS A 114 8.00 16.30 13.24
CA HIS A 114 8.11 15.86 11.84
C HIS A 114 8.19 14.33 11.78
N LYS A 115 8.99 13.70 12.63
CA LYS A 115 9.05 12.23 12.77
C LYS A 115 7.69 11.63 13.07
N PHE A 116 6.97 12.21 14.02
CA PHE A 116 5.65 11.75 14.41
C PHE A 116 4.65 11.83 13.25
N LEU A 117 4.59 12.97 12.53
CA LEU A 117 3.70 13.14 11.38
C LEU A 117 4.04 12.18 10.23
N ASN A 118 5.32 12.00 9.92
CA ASN A 118 5.78 11.04 8.93
C ASN A 118 5.45 9.59 9.33
N THR A 119 5.66 9.24 10.59
CA THR A 119 5.31 7.92 11.13
C THR A 119 3.82 7.66 11.04
N LEU A 120 2.98 8.62 11.44
CA LEU A 120 1.53 8.51 11.31
C LEU A 120 1.10 8.30 9.85
N ALA A 121 1.72 9.04 8.92
CA ALA A 121 1.44 8.90 7.51
C ALA A 121 1.83 7.51 6.96
N MET A 122 3.06 7.05 7.24
CA MET A 122 3.59 5.78 6.72
C MET A 122 3.01 4.54 7.41
N CYS A 123 2.61 4.64 8.68
CA CYS A 123 2.06 3.51 9.42
C CYS A 123 0.53 3.41 9.32
N PHE A 124 -0.17 4.49 8.97
CA PHE A 124 -1.64 4.50 8.95
C PHE A 124 -2.24 5.00 7.63
N LEU A 125 -1.94 6.24 7.21
CA LEU A 125 -2.57 6.81 6.01
C LEU A 125 -2.17 6.03 4.75
N ALA A 126 -0.87 5.76 4.57
CA ALA A 126 -0.34 5.05 3.42
C ALA A 126 -0.89 3.62 3.34
N PRO A 127 -0.79 2.75 4.38
CA PRO A 127 -1.32 1.39 4.31
C PRO A 127 -2.80 1.32 3.97
N VAL A 128 -3.65 2.18 4.57
CA VAL A 128 -5.09 2.19 4.28
C VAL A 128 -5.35 2.56 2.82
N ALA A 129 -4.72 3.64 2.34
CA ALA A 129 -4.91 4.09 0.97
C ALA A 129 -4.37 3.07 -0.05
N GLU A 130 -3.20 2.51 0.23
CA GLU A 130 -2.56 1.51 -0.62
C GLU A 130 -3.36 0.23 -0.69
N GLU A 131 -3.90 -0.31 0.42
CA GLU A 131 -4.77 -1.49 0.34
C GLU A 131 -6.03 -1.22 -0.47
N ILE A 132 -6.65 -0.05 -0.32
CA ILE A 132 -7.81 0.32 -1.13
C ILE A 132 -7.43 0.32 -2.62
N ILE A 133 -6.33 0.98 -2.99
CA ILE A 133 -5.90 1.12 -4.40
C ILE A 133 -5.41 -0.21 -4.97
N PHE A 134 -4.44 -0.85 -4.35
CA PHE A 134 -3.80 -2.05 -4.89
C PHE A 134 -4.69 -3.29 -4.76
N ARG A 135 -5.32 -3.51 -3.61
CA ARG A 135 -6.12 -4.73 -3.34
C ARG A 135 -7.59 -4.53 -3.65
N GLY A 136 -8.10 -3.32 -3.42
CA GLY A 136 -9.49 -2.98 -3.71
C GLY A 136 -9.76 -2.73 -5.19
N PHE A 137 -8.82 -2.11 -5.90
CA PHE A 137 -8.97 -1.80 -7.32
C PHE A 137 -8.06 -2.63 -8.22
N LEU A 138 -6.74 -2.46 -8.16
CA LEU A 138 -5.84 -3.06 -9.16
C LEU A 138 -5.94 -4.59 -9.20
N LEU A 139 -5.86 -5.26 -8.06
CA LEU A 139 -6.06 -6.72 -7.97
C LEU A 139 -7.48 -7.10 -8.42
N ASN A 140 -8.49 -6.34 -7.99
CA ASN A 140 -9.89 -6.62 -8.26
C ASN A 140 -10.27 -6.51 -9.75
N SER A 141 -9.49 -5.78 -10.55
CA SER A 141 -9.63 -5.74 -12.02
C SER A 141 -9.45 -7.12 -12.68
N SER A 142 -8.80 -8.05 -12.00
CA SER A 142 -8.42 -9.35 -12.57
C SER A 142 -9.16 -10.55 -11.97
N ILE A 143 -9.68 -10.45 -10.73
CA ILE A 143 -10.20 -11.60 -9.96
C ILE A 143 -11.41 -12.27 -10.66
N GLY A 144 -12.22 -11.50 -11.39
CA GLY A 144 -13.45 -11.95 -12.07
C GLY A 144 -13.25 -12.71 -13.38
N TRP A 145 -12.01 -12.86 -13.83
CA TRP A 145 -11.66 -13.42 -15.13
C TRP A 145 -11.20 -14.89 -15.09
N GLY A 146 -11.13 -15.48 -13.89
CA GLY A 146 -10.80 -16.90 -13.70
C GLY A 146 -9.44 -17.12 -13.03
N ARG A 147 -9.00 -18.39 -12.95
CA ARG A 147 -7.81 -18.77 -12.16
C ARG A 147 -6.51 -18.15 -12.68
N TYR A 148 -6.30 -18.13 -13.99
CA TYR A 148 -5.07 -17.62 -14.59
C TYR A 148 -4.96 -16.10 -14.42
N SER A 149 -6.06 -15.38 -14.65
CA SER A 149 -6.13 -13.93 -14.45
C SER A 149 -5.96 -13.52 -12.99
N ARG A 150 -6.40 -14.35 -12.03
CA ARG A 150 -6.12 -14.11 -10.61
C ARG A 150 -4.61 -14.16 -10.30
N VAL A 151 -3.92 -15.16 -10.84
CA VAL A 151 -2.46 -15.30 -10.65
C VAL A 151 -1.73 -14.13 -11.30
N SER A 152 -2.07 -13.78 -12.54
CA SER A 152 -1.49 -12.60 -13.20
C SER A 152 -1.81 -11.30 -12.44
N GLY A 153 -3.01 -11.20 -11.87
CA GLY A 153 -3.42 -10.10 -11.01
C GLY A 153 -2.54 -9.93 -9.78
N ILE A 154 -2.22 -11.04 -9.08
CA ILE A 154 -1.29 -11.01 -7.95
C ILE A 154 0.08 -10.48 -8.43
N ILE A 155 0.63 -11.07 -9.49
CA ILE A 155 1.96 -10.70 -10.01
C ILE A 155 2.00 -9.22 -10.43
N ILE A 156 1.01 -8.76 -11.20
CA ILE A 156 0.95 -7.37 -11.69
C ILE A 156 0.78 -6.39 -10.53
N THR A 157 -0.15 -6.66 -9.61
CA THR A 157 -0.35 -5.80 -8.43
C THR A 157 0.91 -5.74 -7.57
N SER A 158 1.59 -6.86 -7.38
CA SER A 158 2.81 -6.91 -6.56
C SER A 158 4.02 -6.27 -7.22
N LEU A 159 4.15 -6.39 -8.54
CA LEU A 159 5.19 -5.69 -9.29
C LEU A 159 4.94 -4.18 -9.29
N ALA A 160 3.70 -3.75 -9.56
CA ALA A 160 3.31 -2.33 -9.51
C ALA A 160 3.56 -1.74 -8.11
N PHE A 161 3.17 -2.46 -7.05
CA PHE A 161 3.44 -2.07 -5.68
C PHE A 161 4.93 -1.86 -5.46
N ALA A 162 5.78 -2.85 -5.76
CA ALA A 162 7.22 -2.75 -5.54
C ALA A 162 7.86 -1.60 -6.32
N ILE A 163 7.58 -1.46 -7.63
CA ILE A 163 8.20 -0.45 -8.50
C ILE A 163 7.78 0.97 -8.10
N MET A 164 6.56 1.17 -7.60
CA MET A 164 6.08 2.50 -7.19
C MET A 164 6.73 3.01 -5.89
N HIS A 165 7.41 2.15 -5.11
CA HIS A 165 8.11 2.58 -3.90
C HIS A 165 9.54 3.05 -4.22
N THR A 166 9.63 4.15 -4.96
CA THR A 166 10.89 4.69 -5.50
C THR A 166 11.83 5.28 -4.44
N GLN A 167 11.39 5.40 -3.18
CA GLN A 167 12.22 5.83 -2.06
C GLN A 167 13.24 4.78 -1.59
N TYR A 168 13.08 3.51 -1.99
CA TYR A 168 14.02 2.44 -1.65
C TYR A 168 15.12 2.32 -2.71
N LEU A 169 16.35 2.04 -2.27
CA LEU A 169 17.50 1.93 -3.16
C LEU A 169 17.98 0.49 -3.34
N PHE A 170 17.81 -0.38 -2.33
CA PHE A 170 18.37 -1.72 -2.40
C PHE A 170 17.46 -2.69 -3.14
N ALA A 171 18.02 -3.46 -4.07
CA ALA A 171 17.28 -4.47 -4.84
C ALA A 171 16.58 -5.51 -3.96
N VAL A 172 17.21 -5.88 -2.84
CA VAL A 172 16.64 -6.81 -1.85
C VAL A 172 15.33 -6.27 -1.27
N THR A 173 15.20 -4.96 -1.10
CA THR A 173 13.98 -4.31 -0.61
C THR A 173 12.85 -4.39 -1.62
N PHE A 174 13.14 -4.24 -2.92
CA PHE A 174 12.12 -4.45 -3.97
C PHE A 174 11.62 -5.90 -4.01
N VAL A 175 12.50 -6.88 -3.80
CA VAL A 175 12.10 -8.30 -3.65
C VAL A 175 11.21 -8.48 -2.42
N TYR A 176 11.59 -7.90 -1.28
CA TYR A 176 10.78 -7.89 -0.07
C TYR A 176 9.39 -7.28 -0.33
N LEU A 177 9.29 -6.11 -0.96
CA LEU A 177 8.02 -5.45 -1.28
C LEU A 177 7.15 -6.27 -2.22
N PHE A 178 7.74 -6.94 -3.21
CA PHE A 178 7.02 -7.83 -4.11
C PHE A 178 6.40 -9.01 -3.36
N VAL A 179 7.17 -9.68 -2.49
CA VAL A 179 6.70 -10.83 -1.70
C VAL A 179 5.67 -10.39 -0.65
N PHE A 180 5.95 -9.31 0.06
CA PHE A 180 5.03 -8.65 0.99
C PHE A 180 3.70 -8.37 0.30
N SER A 181 3.76 -7.78 -0.89
CA SER A 181 2.56 -7.44 -1.63
C SER A 181 1.78 -8.67 -2.08
N SER A 182 2.49 -9.72 -2.49
CA SER A 182 1.90 -11.00 -2.93
C SER A 182 1.14 -11.67 -1.79
N ILE A 183 1.71 -11.66 -0.58
CA ILE A 183 1.05 -12.17 0.64
C ILE A 183 -0.28 -11.44 0.86
N LEU A 184 -0.28 -10.10 0.87
CA LEU A 184 -1.49 -9.31 1.09
C LEU A 184 -2.54 -9.50 -0.02
N CYS A 185 -2.13 -9.71 -1.27
CA CYS A 185 -3.05 -10.08 -2.35
C CYS A 185 -3.75 -11.42 -2.08
N VAL A 186 -3.00 -12.44 -1.63
CA VAL A 186 -3.57 -13.73 -1.24
C VAL A 186 -4.51 -13.59 -0.04
N VAL A 187 -4.13 -12.80 0.97
CA VAL A 187 -4.98 -12.50 2.13
C VAL A 187 -6.30 -11.89 1.66
N ARG A 188 -6.25 -10.84 0.83
CA ARG A 188 -7.45 -10.19 0.28
C ARG A 188 -8.38 -11.15 -0.44
N MET A 189 -7.83 -12.10 -1.20
CA MET A 189 -8.62 -13.08 -1.94
C MET A 189 -9.27 -14.13 -1.02
N ARG A 190 -8.60 -14.52 0.06
CA ARG A 190 -9.11 -15.50 1.04
C ARG A 190 -10.17 -14.88 1.95
N SER A 191 -9.86 -13.74 2.57
CA SER A 191 -10.75 -13.04 3.51
C SER A 191 -11.93 -12.33 2.84
N ARG A 192 -11.85 -12.14 1.52
CA ARG A 192 -12.83 -11.42 0.69
C ARG A 192 -13.08 -9.97 1.11
N GLY A 193 -12.23 -9.39 1.96
CA GLY A 193 -12.34 -8.01 2.43
C GLY A 193 -10.99 -7.32 2.60
N LEU A 194 -11.03 -6.00 2.77
CA LEU A 194 -9.82 -5.16 2.91
C LEU A 194 -9.32 -5.04 4.35
N MET A 195 -10.12 -5.35 5.36
CA MET A 195 -9.76 -5.03 6.75
C MET A 195 -8.57 -5.84 7.26
N ILE A 196 -8.49 -7.15 6.95
CA ILE A 196 -7.34 -7.98 7.34
C ILE A 196 -6.03 -7.50 6.66
N PRO A 197 -5.96 -7.31 5.33
CA PRO A 197 -4.72 -6.81 4.72
C PRO A 197 -4.35 -5.40 5.21
N ILE A 198 -5.32 -4.51 5.49
CA ILE A 198 -5.07 -3.19 6.09
C ILE A 198 -4.38 -3.34 7.44
N ILE A 199 -4.93 -4.16 8.34
CA ILE A 199 -4.36 -4.34 9.68
C ILE A 199 -2.97 -4.94 9.60
N LEU A 200 -2.77 -5.98 8.77
CA LEU A 200 -1.47 -6.60 8.60
C LEU A 200 -0.42 -5.62 8.06
N HIS A 201 -0.81 -4.76 7.12
CA HIS A 201 0.08 -3.74 6.56
C HIS A 201 0.44 -2.66 7.60
N ILE A 202 -0.56 -2.13 8.32
CA ILE A 202 -0.34 -1.17 9.42
C ILE A 202 0.61 -1.76 10.46
N LEU A 203 0.37 -3.00 10.91
CA LEU A 203 1.19 -3.66 11.92
C LEU A 203 2.63 -3.88 11.43
N ASN A 204 2.80 -4.27 10.17
CA ASN A 204 4.12 -4.46 9.59
C ASN A 204 4.90 -3.14 9.50
N ASN A 205 4.29 -2.07 9.00
CA ASN A 205 4.95 -0.77 8.93
C ASN A 205 5.24 -0.21 10.33
N ALA A 206 4.30 -0.39 11.27
CA ALA A 206 4.50 -0.01 12.66
C ALA A 206 5.71 -0.75 13.25
N TRP A 207 5.85 -2.07 13.05
CA TRP A 207 7.03 -2.83 13.50
C TRP A 207 8.32 -2.22 12.97
N VAL A 208 8.39 -1.98 11.65
CA VAL A 208 9.61 -1.49 10.99
C VAL A 208 9.99 -0.09 11.48
N ILE A 209 9.02 0.80 11.72
CA ILE A 209 9.26 2.21 12.04
C ILE A 209 9.30 2.48 13.55
N PHE A 210 8.77 1.59 14.40
CA PHE A 210 8.59 1.84 15.84
C PHE A 210 9.85 2.36 16.55
N GLY A 211 11.02 1.79 16.25
CA GLY A 211 12.29 2.20 16.84
C GLY A 211 12.79 3.59 16.39
N LEU A 212 12.37 4.06 15.21
CA LEU A 212 12.82 5.32 14.63
C LEU A 212 12.13 6.55 15.26
N LEU A 213 10.94 6.39 15.84
CA LEU A 213 10.21 7.51 16.44
C LEU A 213 10.96 8.09 17.65
N PHE A 214 11.61 7.22 18.43
CA PHE A 214 12.30 7.56 19.67
C PHE A 214 13.81 7.67 19.53
N SER A 215 14.36 7.50 18.32
CA SER A 215 15.78 7.69 18.10
C SER A 215 16.17 9.15 18.40
N ALA A 216 17.28 9.34 19.12
CA ALA A 216 17.82 10.68 19.35
C ALA A 216 18.16 11.35 18.01
N THR A 217 17.99 12.67 17.94
CA THR A 217 18.59 13.46 16.86
C THR A 217 20.08 13.55 17.14
N GLU A 218 20.90 12.86 16.36
CA GLU A 218 22.36 13.08 16.35
C GLU A 218 22.73 14.36 15.59
#